data_AF-A0A973AWK3-F1
#
_entry.id   AF-A0A973AWK3-F1
#
_cell.length_a   1.000
_cell.length_b   1.000
_cell.length_c   1.000
_cell.angle_alpha   90.00
_cell.angle_beta   90.00
_cell.angle_gamma   90.00
#
_symmetry.space_group_name_H-M   'P 1'
#
loop_
_entity.id
_entity.type
_entity.pdbx_description
1 polymer ?
#
loop_
_entity_poly.entity_id
_entity_poly.type
_entity_poly.pdbx_seq_one_letter_code
_entity_poly.pdbx_strand_id
1 'polypeptide(L)'
;PAVVRFISYDPALGPLDDLDLTGIDWAIVGGESGSGFRPMDVAWARSMREKCAAAEVAFFFKQSAAIRTELGIELDGQIVREYPTPREARPAGSLF
;
A
#
# COMPACT_ATOMS: atom_id res chain seq x y z
N PRO A 1 3.32 -0.77 -21.62
CA PRO A 1 3.66 -0.84 -20.18
C PRO A 1 2.65 -0.06 -19.34
N ALA A 2 2.42 -0.42 -18.07
CA ALA A 2 1.53 0.33 -17.19
C ALA A 2 2.14 1.69 -16.81
N VAL A 3 1.32 2.74 -16.77
CA VAL A 3 1.72 4.10 -16.34
C VAL A 3 1.82 4.23 -14.82
N VAL A 4 1.17 3.33 -14.07
CA VAL A 4 1.32 3.17 -12.62
C VAL A 4 1.40 1.68 -12.35
N ARG A 5 2.39 1.26 -11.57
CA ARG A 5 2.50 -0.08 -11.03
C ARG A 5 2.22 -0.02 -9.53
N PHE A 6 1.32 -0.85 -9.06
CA PHE A 6 0.94 -0.84 -7.65
C PHE A 6 0.90 -2.24 -7.06
N ILE A 7 1.06 -2.29 -5.74
CA ILE A 7 0.82 -3.48 -4.93
C ILE A 7 -0.42 -3.22 -4.07
N SER A 8 -1.33 -4.19 -4.06
CA SER A 8 -2.46 -4.23 -3.13
C SER A 8 -2.16 -5.27 -2.05
N TYR A 9 -1.84 -4.80 -0.85
CA TYR A 9 -1.66 -5.59 0.36
C TYR A 9 -2.94 -5.49 1.21
N ASP A 10 -4.04 -6.05 0.67
CA ASP A 10 -5.39 -5.98 1.21
C ASP A 10 -6.17 -7.30 0.92
N PRO A 11 -6.45 -8.15 1.93
CA PRO A 11 -6.17 -7.92 3.34
C PRO A 11 -4.70 -8.17 3.72
N ALA A 12 -4.19 -7.36 4.64
CA ALA A 12 -2.90 -7.53 5.29
C ALA A 12 -2.99 -8.65 6.35
N LEU A 13 -2.42 -9.82 6.04
CA LEU A 13 -2.57 -11.04 6.84
C LEU A 13 -1.26 -11.55 7.47
N GLY A 14 -0.18 -10.79 7.35
CA GLY A 14 1.15 -11.16 7.85
C GLY A 14 2.25 -10.28 7.26
N PRO A 15 3.41 -10.16 7.93
CA PRO A 15 4.45 -9.22 7.55
C PRO A 15 5.00 -9.47 6.14
N LEU A 16 5.46 -8.40 5.49
CA LEU A 16 6.09 -8.41 4.17
C LEU A 16 7.50 -7.79 4.24
N ASP A 17 8.30 -8.29 5.18
CA ASP A 17 9.61 -7.73 5.53
C ASP A 17 10.66 -7.86 4.42
N ASP A 18 10.48 -8.80 3.49
CA ASP A 18 11.40 -9.02 2.35
C ASP A 18 10.83 -8.55 1.00
N LEU A 19 9.70 -7.83 1.01
CA LEU A 19 9.09 -7.34 -0.23
C LEU A 19 9.99 -6.31 -0.93
N ASP A 20 10.34 -6.60 -2.18
CA ASP A 20 11.02 -5.66 -3.08
C ASP A 20 10.00 -4.72 -3.74
N LEU A 21 10.22 -3.42 -3.58
CA LEU A 21 9.39 -2.35 -4.14
C LEU A 21 9.98 -1.75 -5.43
N THR A 22 11.06 -2.32 -5.96
CA THR A 22 11.71 -1.83 -7.18
C THR A 22 10.72 -1.71 -8.34
N GLY A 23 10.54 -0.49 -8.84
CA GLY A 23 9.65 -0.21 -9.97
C GLY A 23 8.15 -0.19 -9.62
N ILE A 24 7.79 -0.26 -8.34
CA ILE A 24 6.45 0.00 -7.84
C ILE A 24 6.30 1.50 -7.59
N ASP A 25 5.12 2.04 -7.87
CA ASP A 25 4.81 3.46 -7.68
C ASP A 25 3.87 3.68 -6.50
N TRP A 26 3.07 2.67 -6.14
CA TRP A 26 2.03 2.80 -5.13
C TRP A 26 1.82 1.50 -4.34
N ALA A 27 1.70 1.60 -3.02
CA ALA A 27 1.30 0.51 -2.15
C ALA A 27 -0.01 0.88 -1.43
N ILE A 28 -1.01 0.00 -1.54
CA ILE A 28 -2.28 0.13 -0.86
C ILE A 28 -2.33 -0.94 0.24
N VAL A 29 -2.55 -0.54 1.49
CA VAL A 29 -2.63 -1.45 2.63
C VAL A 29 -4.01 -1.37 3.26
N GLY A 30 -4.63 -2.54 3.47
CA GLY A 30 -5.95 -2.63 4.10
C GLY A 30 -6.11 -3.90 4.91
N GLY A 31 -6.90 -3.85 5.98
CA GLY A 31 -7.36 -5.02 6.71
C GLY A 31 -8.63 -5.60 6.12
N GLU A 32 -8.89 -6.88 6.44
CA GLU A 32 -10.07 -7.61 5.99
C GLU A 32 -11.36 -6.94 6.46
N SER A 33 -12.36 -6.92 5.58
CA SER A 33 -13.68 -6.37 5.88
C SER A 33 -14.77 -7.43 5.90
N GLY A 34 -15.80 -7.24 6.72
CA GLY A 34 -17.00 -8.09 6.73
C GLY A 34 -17.14 -8.94 7.98
N SER A 35 -18.19 -9.75 8.03
CA SER A 35 -18.43 -10.66 9.16
C SER A 35 -17.32 -11.71 9.21
N GLY A 36 -16.68 -11.85 10.38
CA GLY A 36 -15.58 -12.78 10.57
C GLY A 36 -14.22 -12.29 10.06
N PHE A 37 -14.03 -10.97 9.92
CA PHE A 37 -12.72 -10.41 9.56
C PHE A 37 -11.61 -10.90 10.50
N ARG A 38 -10.45 -11.22 9.93
CA ARG A 38 -9.24 -11.49 10.71
C ARG A 38 -8.62 -10.17 11.19
N PRO A 39 -8.18 -10.07 12.46
CA PRO A 39 -7.48 -8.89 12.94
C PRO A 39 -6.22 -8.63 12.11
N MET A 40 -5.96 -7.36 11.83
CA MET A 40 -4.72 -6.88 11.23
C MET A 40 -3.82 -6.33 12.33
N ASP A 41 -2.54 -6.68 12.33
CA ASP A 41 -1.56 -6.00 13.17
C ASP A 41 -1.18 -4.65 12.53
N VAL A 42 -1.38 -3.56 13.27
CA VAL A 42 -1.03 -2.19 12.82
C VAL A 42 0.47 -2.06 12.51
N ALA A 43 1.33 -2.87 13.13
CA ALA A 43 2.76 -2.90 12.85
C ALA A 43 3.08 -3.24 11.39
N TRP A 44 2.24 -4.06 10.72
CA TRP A 44 2.44 -4.39 9.31
C TRP A 44 2.22 -3.17 8.39
N ALA A 45 1.20 -2.35 8.70
CA ALA A 45 0.95 -1.12 7.97
C ALA A 45 2.07 -0.09 8.20
N ARG A 46 2.58 0.03 9.44
CA ARG A 46 3.72 0.91 9.76
C ARG A 46 4.99 0.47 9.04
N SER A 47 5.34 -0.81 9.08
CA SER A 47 6.50 -1.37 8.36
C SER A 47 6.40 -1.12 6.85
N MET A 48 5.21 -1.33 6.25
CA MET A 48 5.00 -1.03 4.84
C MET A 48 5.16 0.47 4.53
N ARG A 49 4.64 1.36 5.39
CA ARG A 49 4.81 2.82 5.23
C ARG A 49 6.29 3.21 5.26
N GLU A 50 7.07 2.66 6.19
CA GLU A 50 8.52 2.90 6.29
C GLU A 50 9.27 2.42 5.04
N LYS A 51 8.93 1.22 4.54
CA LYS A 51 9.48 0.69 3.28
C LYS A 51 9.14 1.56 2.08
N CYS A 52 7.89 2.02 1.99
CA CYS A 52 7.44 2.90 0.92
C CYS A 52 8.20 4.23 0.95
N ALA A 53 8.36 4.82 2.14
CA ALA A 53 9.13 6.04 2.31
C ALA A 53 10.60 5.87 1.89
N ALA A 54 11.23 4.74 2.24
CA ALA A 54 12.62 4.46 1.84
C ALA A 54 12.79 4.20 0.33
N ALA A 55 11.75 3.72 -0.34
CA ALA A 55 11.75 3.39 -1.77
C ALA A 55 11.11 4.45 -2.67
N GLU A 56 10.73 5.61 -2.11
CA GLU A 56 9.99 6.68 -2.81
C GLU A 56 8.69 6.19 -3.48
N VAL A 57 8.00 5.25 -2.84
CA VAL A 57 6.72 4.69 -3.27
C VAL A 57 5.60 5.39 -2.51
N ALA A 58 4.52 5.79 -3.20
CA ALA A 58 3.37 6.36 -2.53
C ALA A 58 2.70 5.32 -1.63
N PHE A 59 2.36 5.69 -0.40
CA PHE A 59 1.69 4.81 0.56
C PHE A 59 0.23 5.23 0.80
N PHE A 60 -0.69 4.29 0.66
CA PHE A 60 -2.10 4.49 0.94
C PHE A 60 -2.60 3.51 1.99
N PHE A 61 -2.95 4.03 3.16
CA PHE A 61 -3.68 3.28 4.17
C PHE A 61 -5.17 3.37 3.90
N LYS A 62 -5.77 2.23 3.54
CA LYS A 62 -7.17 2.12 3.17
C LYS A 62 -8.05 2.09 4.42
N GLN A 63 -7.88 1.05 5.24
CA GLN A 63 -8.47 0.91 6.57
C GLN A 63 -7.84 -0.26 7.36
N SER A 64 -8.04 -0.30 8.67
CA SER A 64 -7.79 -1.49 9.50
C SER A 64 -8.89 -2.56 9.31
N ALA A 65 -8.68 -3.76 9.85
CA ALA A 65 -9.67 -4.83 9.75
C ALA A 65 -10.92 -4.50 10.56
N ALA A 66 -12.10 -4.61 9.93
CA ALA A 66 -13.36 -4.16 10.54
C ALA A 66 -14.60 -4.80 9.88
N ILE A 67 -15.76 -4.70 10.56
CA ILE A 67 -17.02 -5.23 10.03
C ILE A 67 -17.49 -4.56 8.73
N ARG A 68 -17.19 -3.27 8.56
CA ARG A 68 -17.48 -2.49 7.37
C ARG A 68 -16.20 -1.86 6.88
N THR A 69 -16.16 -1.59 5.58
CA THR A 69 -15.24 -0.62 5.02
C THR A 69 -15.43 0.74 5.71
N GLU A 70 -14.53 1.70 5.51
CA GLU A 70 -14.56 3.03 6.14
C GLU A 70 -14.37 3.10 7.68
N LEU A 71 -14.36 1.98 8.41
CA LEU A 71 -14.01 1.94 9.82
C LEU A 71 -12.50 1.73 10.00
N GLY A 72 -11.87 2.48 10.91
CA GLY A 72 -10.42 2.36 11.15
C GLY A 72 -9.57 2.90 9.99
N ILE A 73 -9.99 3.99 9.35
CA ILE A 73 -9.28 4.64 8.22
C ILE A 73 -8.03 5.42 8.64
N GLU A 74 -7.79 5.54 9.94
CA GLU A 74 -6.62 6.22 10.48
C GLU A 74 -5.51 5.21 10.79
N LEU A 75 -4.30 5.54 10.36
CA LEU A 75 -3.07 4.94 10.86
C LEU A 75 -2.46 5.93 11.84
N ASP A 76 -2.36 5.54 13.11
CA ASP A 76 -1.78 6.37 14.18
C ASP A 76 -2.47 7.72 14.35
N GLY A 77 -3.81 7.75 14.24
CA GLY A 77 -4.62 8.96 14.36
C GLY A 77 -4.57 9.87 13.13
N GLN A 78 -3.99 9.40 12.02
CA GLN A 78 -3.86 10.15 10.78
C GLN A 78 -4.48 9.41 9.61
N ILE A 79 -5.19 10.14 8.75
CA ILE A 79 -5.57 9.64 7.43
C ILE A 79 -4.35 9.73 6.53
N VAL A 80 -3.75 8.57 6.19
CA VAL A 80 -2.56 8.49 5.35
C VAL A 80 -2.94 7.97 3.97
N ARG A 81 -3.01 8.87 2.99
CA ARG A 81 -3.46 8.57 1.62
C ARG A 81 -2.61 9.33 0.61
N GLU A 82 -1.49 8.75 0.23
CA GLU A 82 -0.63 9.27 -0.82
C GLU A 82 -1.03 8.65 -2.16
N TYR A 83 -0.75 9.38 -3.23
CA TYR A 83 -1.05 8.97 -4.61
C TYR A 83 0.22 9.05 -5.45
N PRO A 84 0.45 8.08 -6.35
CA PRO A 84 1.63 8.08 -7.20
C PRO A 84 1.54 9.18 -8.26
N THR A 85 2.70 9.62 -8.73
CA THR A 85 2.78 10.37 -9.99
C THR A 85 2.82 9.34 -11.13
N PRO A 86 1.89 9.39 -12.11
CA PRO A 86 1.95 8.48 -13.25
C PRO A 86 3.29 8.59 -13.97
N ARG A 87 3.90 7.45 -14.26
CA ARG A 87 5.05 7.36 -15.15
C ARG A 87 4.63 7.98 -16.49
N GLU A 88 5.39 8.95 -16.95
CA GLU A 88 5.28 9.40 -18.33
C GLU A 88 5.36 8.17 -19.23
N ALA A 89 4.52 8.12 -20.27
CA ALA A 89 4.58 7.04 -21.25
C ALA A 89 5.94 7.12 -21.95
N ARG A 90 6.93 6.44 -21.38
CA ARG A 90 8.29 6.42 -21.91
C ARG A 90 8.17 5.93 -23.35
N PRO A 91 8.58 6.70 -24.37
CA PRO A 91 8.54 6.20 -25.74
C PRO A 91 9.33 4.90 -25.78
N ALA A 92 8.76 3.88 -26.41
CA ALA A 92 9.36 2.56 -26.51
C ALA A 92 10.70 2.69 -27.24
N GLY A 93 11.80 2.46 -26.53
CA GLY A 93 13.14 2.41 -27.11
C GLY A 93 14.05 3.55 -26.66
N SER A 94 14.74 3.34 -25.55
CA SER A 94 16.14 3.78 -25.45
C SER A 94 16.83 2.78 -24.53
N LEU A 95 17.22 1.67 -25.18
CA LEU A 95 18.34 0.86 -24.73
C LEU A 95 19.57 1.72 -24.97
N PHE A 96 20.30 2.02 -23.90
CA PHE A 96 21.75 2.13 -23.95
C PHE A 96 22.29 0.97 -23.12
#